data_AF-A0A6V8C9N7-F1
#
_entry.id   AF-A0A6V8C9N7-F1
#
_cell.length_a   1.000
_cell.length_b   1.000
_cell.length_c   1.000
_cell.angle_alpha   90.00
_cell.angle_beta   90.00
_cell.angle_gamma   90.00
#
_symmetry.space_group_name_H-M   'P 1'
#
loop_
_entity.id
_entity.type
_entity.pdbx_description
1 polymer ?
#
loop_
_entity_poly.entity_id
_entity_poly.type
_entity_poly.pdbx_seq_one_letter_code
_entity_poly.pdbx_strand_id
1 'polypeptide(L)'
;MADALDGLRGSSFCPVCGCLSSKGVIRCPECSTFHAGSYMEEREPPTQPAPSREIDPGHYSLSGESGTVNESFEESEDIRSWEGGNTDFSFDEEEQPLAKLDDPQAFLEELPQPEELLEE
;
A
#
# COMPACT_ATOMS: atom_id res chain seq x y z
N MET A 1 -28.16 23.67 -17.55
CA MET A 1 -27.29 24.10 -16.44
C MET A 1 -27.07 22.84 -15.62
N ALA A 2 -25.88 22.23 -15.72
CA ALA A 2 -25.60 20.98 -15.02
C ALA A 2 -25.61 21.24 -13.50
N ASP A 3 -26.13 20.28 -12.73
CA ASP A 3 -26.13 20.37 -11.27
C ASP A 3 -24.69 20.35 -10.75
N ALA A 4 -24.34 21.29 -9.89
CA ALA A 4 -23.02 21.36 -9.28
C ALA A 4 -22.71 20.11 -8.43
N LEU A 5 -23.74 19.41 -7.95
CA LEU A 5 -23.62 18.18 -7.17
C LEU A 5 -23.25 16.96 -8.03
N ASP A 6 -23.44 17.01 -9.35
CA ASP A 6 -23.09 15.89 -10.22
C ASP A 6 -21.57 15.65 -10.30
N GLY A 7 -20.75 16.68 -10.04
CA GLY A 7 -19.29 16.54 -9.96
C GLY A 7 -18.79 15.76 -8.73
N LEU A 8 -19.67 15.50 -7.76
CA LEU A 8 -19.37 14.70 -6.55
C LEU A 8 -19.81 13.24 -6.68
N ARG A 9 -20.46 12.88 -7.79
CA ARG A 9 -20.78 11.48 -8.08
C ARG A 9 -19.47 10.73 -8.26
N GLY A 10 -19.32 9.61 -7.54
CA GLY A 10 -18.09 8.84 -7.58
C GLY A 10 -17.04 9.23 -6.53
N SER A 11 -17.37 10.13 -5.59
CA SER A 11 -16.51 10.44 -4.44
C SER A 11 -16.90 9.66 -3.18
N SER A 12 -15.93 9.41 -2.31
CA SER A 12 -16.07 8.83 -0.96
C SER A 12 -15.39 9.72 0.07
N PHE A 13 -15.88 9.72 1.31
CA PHE A 13 -15.30 10.50 2.40
C PHE A 13 -14.50 9.61 3.36
N CYS A 14 -13.41 10.14 3.90
CA CYS A 14 -12.65 9.48 4.96
C CYS A 14 -13.35 9.66 6.32
N PRO A 15 -13.66 8.59 7.07
CA PRO A 15 -14.28 8.70 8.40
C PRO A 15 -13.35 9.28 9.48
N VAL A 16 -12.04 9.33 9.23
CA VAL A 16 -11.04 9.81 10.20
C VAL A 16 -10.80 11.31 10.09
N CYS A 17 -10.57 11.82 8.88
CA CYS A 17 -10.24 13.23 8.66
C CYS A 17 -11.26 14.00 7.82
N GLY A 18 -12.30 13.36 7.29
CA GLY A 18 -13.33 14.01 6.48
C GLY A 18 -12.91 14.39 5.05
N CYS A 19 -11.72 13.98 4.61
CA CYS A 19 -11.25 14.24 3.25
C CYS A 19 -12.16 13.53 2.21
N LEU A 20 -12.54 14.25 1.14
CA LEU A 20 -13.18 13.65 -0.03
C LEU A 20 -12.12 13.15 -1.01
N SER A 21 -12.27 11.91 -1.44
CA SER A 21 -11.44 11.26 -2.44
C SER A 21 -12.31 10.54 -3.46
N SER A 22 -11.74 10.13 -4.59
CA SER A 22 -12.45 9.27 -5.54
C SER A 22 -12.74 7.91 -4.89
N LYS A 23 -13.90 7.32 -5.21
CA LYS A 23 -14.25 5.97 -4.78
C LYS A 23 -13.17 4.99 -5.24
N GLY A 24 -12.84 4.01 -4.39
CA GLY A 24 -11.80 3.01 -4.66
C GLY A 24 -10.39 3.39 -4.20
N VAL A 25 -10.20 4.60 -3.63
CA VAL A 25 -8.90 4.98 -3.06
C VAL A 25 -8.64 4.21 -1.77
N ILE A 26 -7.59 3.38 -1.80
CA ILE A 26 -7.20 2.47 -0.71
C ILE A 26 -6.71 3.23 0.52
N ARG A 27 -6.07 4.40 0.33
CA ARG A 27 -5.45 5.20 1.37
C ARG A 27 -5.90 6.65 1.28
N CYS A 28 -6.36 7.21 2.39
CA CYS A 28 -6.69 8.63 2.44
C CYS A 28 -5.46 9.50 2.09
N PRO A 29 -5.56 10.47 1.15
CA PRO A 29 -4.43 11.31 0.76
C PRO A 29 -3.94 12.23 1.89
N GLU A 30 -4.80 12.53 2.86
CA GLU A 30 -4.48 13.41 3.99
C GLU A 30 -3.96 12.61 5.20
N CYS A 31 -4.81 11.78 5.81
CA CYS A 31 -4.47 11.09 7.06
C CYS A 31 -3.81 9.73 6.85
N SER A 32 -3.64 9.30 5.60
CA SER A 32 -2.98 8.04 5.25
C SER A 32 -3.61 6.78 5.84
N THR A 33 -4.84 6.89 6.35
CA THR A 33 -5.61 5.75 6.85
C THR A 33 -6.00 4.85 5.68
N PHE A 34 -5.84 3.54 5.87
CA PHE A 34 -6.28 2.54 4.92
C PHE A 34 -7.80 2.30 5.08
N HIS A 35 -8.52 2.31 3.95
CA HIS A 35 -9.97 2.07 3.89
C HIS A 35 -10.31 0.68 3.34
N ALA A 36 -9.32 -0.07 2.86
CA ALA A 36 -9.46 -1.46 2.43
C ALA A 36 -8.51 -2.36 3.21
N GLY A 37 -9.04 -3.41 3.85
CA GLY A 37 -8.26 -4.44 4.54
C GLY A 37 -7.66 -5.50 3.60
N SER A 38 -8.07 -5.52 2.33
CA SER A 38 -7.67 -6.52 1.33
C SER A 38 -6.18 -6.54 1.00
N TYR A 39 -5.44 -5.47 1.31
CA TYR A 39 -3.99 -5.36 1.06
C TYR A 39 -3.14 -5.51 2.32
N MET A 40 -3.78 -5.67 3.49
CA MET A 40 -3.10 -6.13 4.68
C MET A 40 -3.12 -7.65 4.63
N GLU A 41 -2.02 -8.25 4.19
CA GLU A 41 -1.83 -9.68 4.36
C GLU A 41 -1.88 -9.97 5.86
N GLU A 42 -2.94 -10.66 6.32
CA GLU A 42 -3.03 -11.16 7.69
C GLU A 42 -2.00 -12.28 7.85
N ARG A 43 -0.74 -11.88 8.08
CA ARG A 43 0.33 -12.80 8.40
C ARG A 43 0.13 -13.29 9.82
N GLU A 44 0.09 -14.60 10.00
CA GLU A 44 0.18 -15.19 11.32
C GLU A 44 1.46 -14.70 12.00
N PRO A 45 1.41 -14.30 13.28
CA PRO A 45 2.61 -13.92 14.01
C PRO A 45 3.58 -15.11 13.98
N PRO A 46 4.89 -14.86 13.89
CA PRO A 46 5.87 -15.93 13.93
C PRO A 46 5.66 -16.79 15.18
N THR A 47 5.67 -18.13 15.01
CA THR A 47 5.42 -19.10 16.10
C THR A 47 6.36 -18.90 17.29
N GLN A 48 7.52 -18.33 17.05
CA GLN A 48 8.49 -17.97 18.07
C GLN A 48 8.60 -16.45 18.16
N PRO A 49 8.34 -15.85 19.33
CA PRO A 49 8.65 -14.44 19.54
C PRO A 49 10.17 -14.26 19.39
N ALA A 50 10.58 -13.18 18.74
CA ALA A 50 11.99 -12.80 18.71
C ALA A 50 12.55 -12.74 20.15
N PRO A 51 13.80 -13.17 20.37
CA PRO A 51 14.40 -13.13 21.70
C PRO A 51 14.37 -11.69 22.22
N SER A 52 13.95 -11.51 23.47
CA SER A 52 13.95 -10.20 24.12
C SER A 52 15.38 -9.69 24.19
N ARG A 53 15.69 -8.64 23.43
CA ARG A 53 16.97 -7.94 23.54
C ARG A 53 16.87 -6.94 24.69
N GLU A 54 17.85 -6.93 25.58
CA GLU A 54 18.01 -5.81 26.51
C GLU A 54 18.41 -4.58 25.69
N ILE A 55 17.50 -3.61 25.61
CA ILE A 55 17.72 -2.36 24.89
C ILE A 55 17.97 -1.27 25.93
N ASP A 56 19.13 -0.61 25.85
CA ASP A 56 19.39 0.61 26.62
C ASP A 56 18.72 1.82 25.93
N PRO A 57 17.73 2.48 26.56
CA PRO A 57 17.10 3.68 26.01
C PRO A 57 18.11 4.82 25.76
N GLY A 58 19.25 4.82 26.47
CA GLY A 58 20.34 5.77 26.25
C GLY A 58 20.85 5.75 24.82
N HIS A 59 20.87 4.61 24.14
CA HIS A 59 21.35 4.48 22.75
C HIS A 59 20.48 5.22 21.72
N TYR A 60 19.24 5.58 22.09
CA TYR A 60 18.32 6.35 21.25
C TYR A 60 18.19 7.80 21.73
N SER A 61 19.00 8.21 22.71
CA SER A 61 19.02 9.57 23.22
C SER A 61 19.65 10.51 22.20
N LEU A 62 18.99 11.66 21.96
CA LEU A 62 19.51 12.74 21.13
C LEU A 62 20.67 13.50 21.80
N SER A 63 20.97 13.21 23.07
CA SER A 63 21.98 13.93 23.85
C SER A 63 23.42 13.69 23.40
N GLY A 64 23.67 12.76 22.47
CA GLY A 64 25.01 12.55 21.89
C GLY A 64 26.06 11.96 22.85
N GLU A 65 25.66 11.63 24.08
CA GLU A 65 26.50 11.01 25.12
C GLU A 65 26.62 9.48 24.93
N SER A 66 25.81 8.93 24.04
CA SER A 66 25.69 7.51 23.78
C SER A 66 26.77 7.08 22.78
N GLY A 67 27.78 6.36 23.25
CA GLY A 67 28.81 5.78 22.40
C GLY A 67 28.23 4.81 21.36
N THR A 68 28.96 4.57 20.27
CA THR A 68 28.57 3.58 19.26
C THR A 68 28.54 2.19 19.86
N VAL A 69 27.39 1.53 19.77
CA VAL A 69 27.19 0.14 20.20
C VAL A 69 28.01 -0.77 19.30
N ASN A 70 28.82 -1.65 19.89
CA ASN A 70 29.49 -2.70 19.13
C ASN A 70 28.52 -3.87 18.95
N GLU A 71 27.64 -3.76 17.94
CA GLU A 71 26.71 -4.83 17.59
C GLU A 71 27.48 -5.95 16.89
N SER A 72 27.54 -7.13 17.50
CA SER A 72 28.01 -8.35 16.83
C SER A 72 26.85 -8.98 16.08
N PHE A 73 26.94 -9.03 14.76
CA PHE A 73 25.99 -9.78 13.95
C PHE A 73 26.35 -11.27 13.97
N GLU A 74 25.44 -12.12 14.44
CA GLU A 74 25.52 -13.56 14.17
C GLU A 74 25.03 -13.76 12.74
N GLU A 75 25.96 -14.02 11.82
CA GLU A 75 25.65 -14.36 10.44
C GLU A 75 24.77 -15.61 10.43
N SER A 76 23.47 -15.41 10.20
CA SER A 76 22.52 -16.51 10.10
C SER A 76 22.70 -17.19 8.76
N GLU A 77 22.87 -18.52 8.73
CA GLU A 77 23.03 -19.31 7.51
C GLU A 77 21.76 -19.33 6.63
N ASP A 78 20.65 -18.75 7.12
CA ASP A 78 19.34 -18.66 6.47
C ASP A 78 19.22 -17.51 5.43
N ILE A 79 20.33 -17.06 4.86
CA ILE A 79 20.30 -16.10 3.74
C ILE A 79 19.81 -16.84 2.49
N ARG A 80 18.50 -16.78 2.24
CA ARG A 80 17.96 -17.19 0.94
C ARG A 80 18.41 -16.19 -0.11
N SER A 81 19.10 -16.66 -1.16
CA SER A 81 19.41 -15.83 -2.32
C SER A 81 18.12 -15.27 -2.90
N TRP A 82 18.03 -13.95 -2.94
CA TRP A 82 16.91 -13.26 -3.57
C TRP A 82 16.96 -13.54 -5.08
N GLU A 83 16.12 -14.45 -5.58
CA GLU A 83 15.94 -14.75 -7.01
C GLU A 83 14.81 -13.92 -7.65
N GLY A 84 14.31 -12.89 -6.98
CA GLY A 84 13.16 -12.08 -7.41
C GLY A 84 13.55 -10.71 -7.94
N GLY A 85 14.50 -10.61 -8.86
CA GLY A 85 15.05 -9.35 -9.37
C GLY A 85 14.90 -9.14 -10.87
N ASN A 86 13.92 -9.77 -11.52
CA ASN A 86 13.64 -9.54 -12.94
C ASN A 86 12.27 -8.89 -13.12
N THR A 87 12.17 -7.62 -12.75
CA THR A 87 11.23 -6.73 -13.42
C THR A 87 12.07 -5.79 -14.26
N ASP A 88 12.45 -6.25 -15.45
CA ASP A 88 12.96 -5.38 -16.49
C ASP A 88 11.83 -4.43 -16.91
N PHE A 89 11.95 -3.15 -16.57
CA PHE A 89 11.09 -2.10 -17.12
C PHE A 89 11.67 -1.64 -18.46
N SER A 90 11.86 -2.57 -19.38
CA SER A 90 12.03 -2.23 -20.79
C SER A 90 10.64 -2.05 -21.37
N PHE A 91 10.34 -0.82 -21.80
CA PHE A 91 9.17 -0.59 -22.64
C PHE A 91 9.55 -1.09 -24.03
N ASP A 92 9.07 -2.26 -24.42
CA ASP A 92 9.10 -2.65 -25.82
C ASP A 92 8.37 -1.56 -26.61
N GLU A 93 9.05 -0.90 -27.55
CA GLU A 93 8.47 0.16 -28.40
C GLU A 93 7.33 -0.35 -29.31
N GLU A 94 7.02 -1.65 -29.25
CA GLU A 94 5.89 -2.31 -29.91
C GLU A 94 4.61 -2.34 -29.05
N GLU A 95 4.65 -1.89 -27.80
CA GLU A 95 3.43 -1.74 -27.00
C GLU A 95 2.62 -0.55 -27.55
N GLN A 96 1.54 -0.87 -28.28
CA GLN A 96 0.64 0.15 -28.82
C GLN A 96 0.26 1.12 -27.70
N PRO A 97 0.37 2.44 -27.92
CA PRO A 97 0.02 3.41 -26.89
C PRO A 97 -1.41 3.12 -26.44
N LEU A 98 -1.60 3.06 -25.12
CA LEU A 98 -2.92 2.80 -24.51
C LEU A 98 -3.97 3.64 -25.23
N ALA A 99 -4.86 2.96 -25.97
CA ALA A 99 -5.86 3.62 -26.77
C ALA A 99 -6.78 4.41 -25.83
N LYS A 100 -7.01 5.68 -26.16
CA LYS A 100 -7.99 6.48 -25.44
C LYS A 100 -9.35 5.83 -25.66
N LEU A 101 -10.04 5.46 -24.57
CA LEU A 101 -11.41 4.96 -24.65
C LEU A 101 -12.29 6.03 -25.31
N ASP A 102 -13.01 5.64 -26.36
CA ASP A 102 -13.93 6.54 -27.08
C ASP A 102 -15.09 6.99 -26.18
N ASP A 103 -15.56 6.09 -25.31
CA ASP A 103 -16.54 6.39 -24.26
C ASP A 103 -16.13 5.76 -22.92
N PRO A 104 -15.49 6.52 -22.01
CA PRO A 104 -15.07 6.00 -20.72
C PRO A 104 -16.26 5.65 -19.81
N GLN A 105 -17.44 6.21 -20.06
CA GLN A 105 -18.59 6.02 -19.19
C GLN A 105 -19.26 4.66 -19.44
N ALA A 106 -19.43 4.29 -20.72
CA ALA A 106 -19.93 2.97 -21.12
C ALA A 106 -19.00 1.84 -20.63
N PHE A 107 -17.68 2.03 -20.73
CA PHE A 107 -16.71 1.05 -20.25
C PHE A 107 -16.81 0.79 -18.74
N LEU A 108 -17.07 1.83 -17.93
CA LEU A 108 -17.22 1.69 -16.48
C LEU A 108 -18.52 0.98 -16.08
N GLU A 109 -19.56 1.04 -16.90
CA GLU A 109 -20.84 0.34 -16.68
C GLU A 109 -20.78 -1.14 -17.06
N GLU A 110 -19.88 -1.52 -17.97
CA GLU A 110 -19.63 -2.92 -18.36
C GLU A 110 -18.74 -3.69 -17.39
N LEU A 111 -18.04 -2.98 -16.49
CA LEU A 111 -17.24 -3.64 -15.46
C LEU A 111 -18.15 -4.33 -14.45
N PRO A 112 -17.85 -5.61 -14.08
CA PRO A 112 -18.63 -6.32 -13.09
C PRO A 112 -18.63 -5.56 -11.77
N GLN A 113 -19.79 -5.56 -11.11
CA GLN A 113 -19.89 -4.85 -9.84
C GLN A 113 -19.05 -5.57 -8.78
N PRO A 114 -18.42 -4.83 -7.85
CA PRO A 114 -17.58 -5.45 -6.81
C PRO A 114 -18.34 -6.45 -5.95
N GLU A 115 -19.68 -6.33 -5.89
CA GLU A 115 -20.58 -7.25 -5.19
C GLU A 115 -20.66 -8.63 -5.87
N GLU A 116 -20.53 -8.69 -7.21
CA GLU A 116 -20.56 -9.93 -8.00
C GLU A 116 -19.22 -10.68 -7.97
N LEU A 117 -18.13 -9.98 -7.65
CA LEU A 117 -16.78 -10.56 -7.51
C LEU A 117 -16.53 -11.17 -6.13
N LEU A 118 -17.46 -10.99 -5.19
CA LEU A 118 -17.39 -11.52 -3.82
C LEU A 118 -18.21 -12.80 -3.64
N GLU A 119 -18.93 -13.25 -4.68
CA GLU A 119 -19.69 -14.51 -4.68
C GLU A 119 -18.84 -15.69 -5.16
N GLU A 120 -17.80 -16.06 -4.40
CA GLU A 120 -17.23 -17.43 -4.34
C GLU A 120 -16.80 -17.80 -2.91
#